data_AF-A0A2U1XSP9-F1
#
_entry.id   AF-A0A2U1XSP9-F1
#
_cell.length_a   1.000
_cell.length_b   1.000
_cell.length_c   1.000
_cell.angle_alpha   90.00
_cell.angle_beta   90.00
_cell.angle_gamma   90.00
#
_symmetry.space_group_name_H-M   'P 1'
#
loop_
_entity.id
_entity.type
_entity.pdbx_description
1 polymer ?
#
loop_
_entity_poly.entity_id
_entity_poly.type
_entity_poly.pdbx_seq_one_letter_code
_entity_poly.pdbx_strand_id
1 'polypeptide(L)'
;MASIMTNTSAMTALQTLRRVTGDLETTQDRISTGLKVNNAKDNAAYWSIATTMKADVAGFKAVKESLELGSGTTNTASVASKNIVENLQTLKARVIAGQTNGVDKSLIQNDVDQLVKLIKGAAADASFNGDNLLRVTYSNDGTAKDKNVSILASLSRSDGSVDPSYIEFQRQDMRVESIVGKATIEQQVDSTNDLKASVGIKLGAPDTTFIDGQNLGLGAMTLTVTKEDGSKVDVSVDLSAQTYDTDLATTQGNIATAVNTALTAAGADFQVAFNGDTLEFTDQDVNTDGNFTAQISGLWVGSKESDAFGGLADLTQIDVVNNSKKSLEVINKLLDSAIGKASVIGSIENRVSVQNDFVSKLTDSMNKGIGALVDADMNEESSRLQALQVQQQLAIQALSIANQGPQNILSLFR
;
A
#
# COMPACT_ATOMS: atom_id res chain seq x y z
N MET A 1 -3.79 -47.60 -74.59
CA MET A 1 -5.26 -47.69 -74.35
C MET A 1 -5.81 -46.28 -74.28
N ALA A 2 -6.22 -45.72 -75.42
CA ALA A 2 -6.88 -44.43 -75.44
C ALA A 2 -8.39 -44.67 -75.36
N SER A 3 -9.01 -44.28 -74.24
CA SER A 3 -10.46 -44.28 -74.07
C SER A 3 -10.97 -42.88 -74.37
N ILE A 4 -11.97 -42.77 -75.26
CA ILE A 4 -12.64 -41.49 -75.57
C ILE A 4 -13.56 -41.07 -74.40
N MET A 5 -14.04 -42.03 -73.63
CA MET A 5 -15.02 -41.82 -72.54
C MET A 5 -14.38 -41.45 -71.20
N THR A 6 -13.10 -41.76 -71.00
CA THR A 6 -12.39 -41.51 -69.74
C THR A 6 -10.97 -41.03 -69.99
N ASN A 7 -10.70 -39.77 -69.64
CA ASN A 7 -9.38 -39.15 -69.78
C ASN A 7 -8.59 -39.24 -68.45
N THR A 8 -7.79 -40.30 -68.32
CA THR A 8 -7.01 -40.55 -67.11
C THR A 8 -5.89 -39.53 -66.88
N SER A 9 -5.29 -38.97 -67.93
CA SER A 9 -4.26 -37.93 -67.81
C SER A 9 -4.84 -36.60 -67.34
N ALA A 10 -6.04 -36.24 -67.79
CA ALA A 10 -6.76 -35.07 -67.27
C ALA A 10 -7.19 -35.26 -65.81
N MET A 11 -7.59 -36.46 -65.39
CA MET A 11 -7.92 -36.74 -63.99
C MET A 11 -6.69 -36.60 -63.07
N THR A 12 -5.52 -37.10 -63.48
CA THR A 12 -4.28 -36.93 -62.71
C THR A 12 -3.80 -35.48 -62.68
N ALA A 13 -3.96 -34.74 -63.78
CA ALA A 13 -3.67 -33.31 -63.82
C ALA A 13 -4.62 -32.52 -62.91
N LEU A 14 -5.91 -32.86 -62.88
CA LEU A 14 -6.90 -32.23 -62.00
C LEU A 14 -6.64 -32.53 -60.52
N GLN A 15 -6.25 -33.76 -60.16
CA GLN A 15 -5.84 -34.09 -58.78
C GLN A 15 -4.63 -33.26 -58.34
N THR A 16 -3.65 -33.09 -59.24
CA THR A 16 -2.46 -32.26 -58.97
C THR A 16 -2.85 -30.79 -58.82
N LEU A 17 -3.72 -30.26 -59.69
CA LEU A 17 -4.21 -28.88 -59.61
C LEU A 17 -4.97 -28.62 -58.31
N ARG A 18 -5.84 -29.55 -57.88
CA ARG A 18 -6.56 -29.44 -56.60
C ARG A 18 -5.61 -29.43 -55.40
N ARG A 19 -4.57 -30.26 -55.40
CA ARG A 19 -3.53 -30.25 -54.36
C ARG A 19 -2.78 -28.91 -54.32
N VAL A 20 -2.27 -28.45 -55.46
CA VAL A 20 -1.56 -27.16 -55.56
C VAL A 20 -2.45 -25.99 -55.13
N THR A 21 -3.73 -26.03 -55.47
CA THR A 21 -4.70 -24.99 -55.07
C THR A 21 -4.93 -24.99 -53.55
N GLY A 22 -5.04 -26.17 -52.91
CA GLY A 22 -5.15 -26.27 -51.46
C GLY A 22 -3.88 -25.85 -50.71
N ASP A 23 -2.71 -26.20 -51.24
CA ASP A 23 -1.42 -25.76 -50.70
C ASP A 23 -1.27 -24.22 -50.82
N LEU A 24 -1.74 -23.64 -51.92
CA LEU A 24 -1.72 -22.19 -52.17
C LEU A 24 -2.65 -21.44 -51.21
N GLU A 25 -3.85 -21.94 -50.97
CA GLU A 25 -4.79 -21.41 -49.96
C GLU A 25 -4.16 -21.46 -48.56
N THR A 26 -3.53 -22.58 -48.19
CA THR A 26 -2.84 -22.72 -46.90
C THR A 26 -1.69 -21.73 -46.73
N THR A 27 -0.83 -21.56 -47.75
CA THR A 27 0.27 -20.58 -47.70
C THR A 27 -0.28 -19.14 -47.70
N GLN A 28 -1.37 -18.85 -48.40
CA GLN A 28 -2.04 -17.55 -48.32
C GLN A 28 -2.56 -17.25 -46.91
N ASP A 29 -3.19 -18.23 -46.26
CA ASP A 29 -3.67 -18.08 -44.88
C ASP A 29 -2.51 -17.85 -43.90
N ARG A 30 -1.39 -18.55 -44.08
CA ARG A 30 -0.18 -18.35 -43.25
C ARG A 30 0.45 -16.98 -43.47
N ILE A 31 0.50 -16.49 -44.70
CA ILE A 31 1.00 -15.14 -45.00
C ILE A 31 0.06 -14.07 -44.44
N SER A 32 -1.26 -14.28 -44.57
CA SER A 32 -2.25 -13.32 -44.07
C SER A 32 -2.29 -13.25 -42.55
N THR A 33 -2.08 -14.37 -41.86
CA THR A 33 -2.12 -14.44 -40.39
C THR A 33 -0.75 -14.23 -39.74
N GLY A 34 0.34 -14.44 -40.50
CA GLY A 34 1.70 -14.48 -39.98
C GLY A 34 2.02 -15.75 -39.17
N LEU A 35 1.09 -16.69 -39.05
CA LEU A 35 1.20 -17.86 -38.18
C LEU A 35 1.27 -19.15 -39.00
N LYS A 36 2.20 -20.05 -38.67
CA LYS A 36 2.27 -21.40 -39.24
C LYS A 36 1.22 -22.34 -38.64
N VAL A 37 0.78 -22.09 -37.40
CA VAL A 37 -0.29 -22.81 -36.69
C VAL A 37 -1.36 -21.81 -36.24
N ASN A 38 -2.33 -21.51 -37.10
CA ASN A 38 -3.37 -20.53 -36.77
C ASN A 38 -4.48 -21.15 -35.91
N ASN A 39 -4.88 -22.38 -36.23
CA ASN A 39 -5.99 -23.06 -35.58
C ASN A 39 -5.59 -24.48 -35.09
N ALA A 40 -6.44 -25.11 -34.28
CA ALA A 40 -6.18 -26.43 -33.73
C ALA A 40 -6.12 -27.56 -34.78
N LYS A 41 -6.64 -27.34 -36.00
CA LYS A 41 -6.55 -28.31 -37.10
C LYS A 41 -5.15 -28.36 -37.70
N ASP A 42 -4.41 -27.25 -37.67
CA ASP A 42 -3.06 -27.16 -38.22
C ASP A 42 -2.07 -27.97 -37.36
N ASN A 43 -2.15 -27.80 -36.03
CA ASN A 43 -1.46 -28.62 -35.06
C ASN A 43 -2.04 -28.44 -33.65
N ALA A 44 -2.83 -29.41 -33.18
CA ALA A 44 -3.52 -29.31 -31.89
C ALA A 44 -2.57 -29.13 -30.69
N ALA A 45 -1.41 -29.80 -30.69
CA ALA A 45 -0.47 -29.75 -29.58
C ALA A 45 0.21 -28.38 -29.47
N TYR A 46 0.79 -27.88 -30.56
CA TYR A 46 1.42 -26.55 -30.57
C TYR A 46 0.41 -25.44 -30.36
N TRP A 47 -0.79 -25.55 -30.95
CA TRP A 47 -1.86 -24.57 -30.75
C TRP A 47 -2.30 -24.50 -29.28
N SER A 48 -2.48 -25.65 -28.61
CA SER A 48 -2.90 -25.68 -27.20
C SER A 48 -1.84 -25.08 -26.27
N ILE A 49 -0.56 -25.44 -26.46
CA ILE A 49 0.56 -24.89 -25.68
C ILE A 49 0.65 -23.37 -25.90
N ALA A 50 0.63 -22.92 -27.15
CA ALA A 50 0.76 -21.51 -27.47
C ALA A 50 -0.44 -20.67 -27.01
N THR A 51 -1.66 -21.21 -27.09
CA THR A 51 -2.87 -20.53 -26.59
C THR A 51 -2.80 -20.37 -25.08
N THR A 52 -2.34 -21.41 -24.39
CA THR A 52 -2.11 -21.37 -22.94
C THR A 52 -1.05 -20.33 -22.57
N MET A 53 0.09 -20.32 -23.27
CA MET A 53 1.13 -19.31 -23.06
C MET A 53 0.68 -17.88 -23.40
N LYS A 54 -0.18 -17.70 -24.42
CA LYS A 54 -0.78 -16.40 -24.75
C LYS A 54 -1.71 -15.91 -23.63
N ALA A 55 -2.47 -16.81 -23.01
CA ALA A 55 -3.28 -16.49 -21.83
C ALA A 55 -2.40 -16.08 -20.64
N ASP A 56 -1.30 -16.79 -20.40
CA ASP A 56 -0.33 -16.45 -19.35
C ASP A 56 0.29 -15.05 -19.61
N VAL A 57 0.70 -14.75 -20.84
CA VAL A 57 1.20 -13.43 -21.25
C VAL A 57 0.17 -12.32 -21.01
N ALA A 58 -1.12 -12.57 -21.29
CA ALA A 58 -2.17 -11.60 -20.99
C ALA A 58 -2.30 -11.35 -19.48
N GLY A 59 -2.18 -12.40 -18.66
CA GLY A 59 -2.12 -12.30 -17.21
C GLY A 59 -0.92 -11.46 -16.73
N PHE A 60 0.28 -11.70 -17.27
CA PHE A 60 1.48 -10.93 -16.91
C PHE A 60 1.39 -9.46 -17.36
N LYS A 61 0.70 -9.15 -18.46
CA LYS A 61 0.42 -7.75 -18.84
C LYS A 61 -0.47 -7.05 -17.81
N ALA A 62 -1.51 -7.72 -17.31
CA ALA A 62 -2.34 -7.16 -16.24
C ALA A 62 -1.55 -6.97 -14.92
N VAL A 63 -0.62 -7.88 -14.60
CA VAL A 63 0.33 -7.67 -13.48
C VAL A 63 1.21 -6.46 -13.72
N LYS A 64 1.73 -6.30 -14.94
CA LYS A 64 2.57 -5.17 -15.32
C LYS A 64 1.83 -3.84 -15.11
N GLU A 65 0.58 -3.75 -15.55
CA GLU A 65 -0.26 -2.57 -15.31
C GLU A 65 -0.46 -2.29 -13.81
N SER A 66 -0.67 -3.33 -12.99
CA SER A 66 -0.73 -3.18 -11.53
C SER A 66 0.60 -2.73 -10.91
N LEU A 67 1.72 -3.23 -11.41
CA LEU A 67 3.06 -2.83 -10.97
C LEU A 67 3.39 -1.40 -11.42
N GLU A 68 2.91 -0.95 -12.58
CA GLU A 68 3.05 0.43 -13.05
C GLU A 68 2.23 1.40 -12.18
N LEU A 69 1.00 1.03 -11.83
CA LEU A 69 0.19 1.77 -10.86
C LEU A 69 0.90 1.84 -9.49
N GLY A 70 1.41 0.69 -9.03
CA GLY A 70 2.19 0.58 -7.81
C GLY A 70 3.45 1.45 -7.83
N SER A 71 4.19 1.42 -8.93
CA SER A 71 5.38 2.25 -9.16
C SER A 71 5.03 3.73 -9.07
N GLY A 72 3.94 4.17 -9.72
CA GLY A 72 3.41 5.53 -9.62
C GLY A 72 3.13 5.96 -8.18
N THR A 73 2.40 5.15 -7.40
CA THR A 73 2.14 5.44 -5.98
C THR A 73 3.41 5.52 -5.13
N THR A 74 4.36 4.59 -5.33
CA THR A 74 5.61 4.54 -4.57
C THR A 74 6.56 5.69 -4.95
N ASN A 75 6.59 6.10 -6.21
CA ASN A 75 7.39 7.23 -6.67
C ASN A 75 6.84 8.56 -6.11
N THR A 76 5.52 8.77 -6.14
CA THR A 76 4.90 9.95 -5.51
C THR A 76 5.23 10.04 -4.02
N ALA A 77 5.15 8.91 -3.30
CA ALA A 77 5.54 8.85 -1.90
C ALA A 77 7.04 9.10 -1.69
N SER A 78 7.91 8.59 -2.57
CA SER A 78 9.37 8.79 -2.53
C SER A 78 9.74 10.26 -2.72
N VAL A 79 9.15 10.93 -3.70
CA VAL A 79 9.35 12.37 -3.95
C VAL A 79 8.88 13.21 -2.76
N ALA A 80 7.69 12.94 -2.24
CA ALA A 80 7.18 13.65 -1.08
C ALA A 80 8.03 13.42 0.18
N SER A 81 8.47 12.18 0.42
CA SER A 81 9.35 11.85 1.55
C SER A 81 10.68 12.59 1.50
N LYS A 82 11.30 12.69 0.31
CA LYS A 82 12.54 13.47 0.11
C LYS A 82 12.32 14.95 0.39
N ASN A 83 11.23 15.53 -0.13
CA ASN A 83 10.88 16.92 0.12
C ASN A 83 10.64 17.19 1.62
N ILE A 84 9.99 16.27 2.34
CA ILE A 84 9.81 16.37 3.78
C ILE A 84 11.15 16.36 4.52
N VAL A 85 12.08 15.45 4.15
CA VAL A 85 13.42 15.39 4.75
C VAL A 85 14.21 16.69 4.50
N GLU A 86 14.17 17.24 3.29
CA GLU A 86 14.83 18.51 2.95
C GLU A 86 14.25 19.69 3.75
N ASN A 87 12.93 19.75 3.90
CA ASN A 87 12.27 20.77 4.72
C ASN A 87 12.59 20.61 6.21
N LEU A 88 12.70 19.39 6.73
CA LEU A 88 13.14 19.12 8.11
C LEU A 88 14.59 19.58 8.35
N GLN A 89 15.49 19.41 7.38
CA GLN A 89 16.86 19.95 7.45
C GLN A 89 16.86 21.48 7.46
N THR A 90 16.02 22.11 6.64
CA THR A 90 15.85 23.57 6.62
C THR A 90 15.29 24.08 7.95
N LEU A 91 14.30 23.38 8.50
CA LEU A 91 13.72 23.65 9.80
C LEU A 91 14.77 23.58 10.91
N LYS A 92 15.59 22.53 10.91
CA LYS A 92 16.75 22.40 11.83
C LYS A 92 17.67 23.60 11.76
N ALA A 93 18.05 24.01 10.54
CA ALA A 93 18.91 25.18 10.34
C ALA A 93 18.27 26.47 10.87
N ARG A 94 16.94 26.64 10.69
CA ARG A 94 16.21 27.81 11.17
C ARG A 94 16.13 27.86 12.70
N VAL A 95 15.92 26.71 13.36
CA VAL A 95 15.95 26.61 14.83
C VAL A 95 17.35 26.89 15.39
N ILE A 96 18.42 26.40 14.74
CA ILE A 96 19.80 26.72 15.13
C ILE A 96 20.07 28.22 15.00
N ALA A 97 19.62 28.86 13.92
CA ALA A 97 19.78 30.30 13.75
C ALA A 97 19.12 31.09 14.91
N GLY A 98 17.97 30.62 15.40
CA GLY A 98 17.27 31.19 16.56
C GLY A 98 17.96 31.01 17.91
N GLN A 99 19.02 30.19 17.98
CA GLN A 99 19.86 30.08 19.18
C GLN A 99 20.93 31.18 19.27
N THR A 100 21.13 31.97 18.21
CA THR A 100 22.11 33.05 18.20
C THR A 100 21.64 34.22 19.06
N ASN A 101 22.53 34.74 19.91
CA ASN A 101 22.24 35.93 20.71
C ASN A 101 21.99 37.16 19.83
N GLY A 102 20.96 37.94 20.16
CA GLY A 102 20.63 39.19 19.46
C GLY A 102 19.66 39.05 18.28
N VAL A 103 19.09 37.86 18.05
CA VAL A 103 18.09 37.64 17.00
C VAL A 103 16.67 37.65 17.58
N ASP A 104 15.72 38.19 16.82
CA ASP A 104 14.29 38.13 17.18
C ASP A 104 13.75 36.72 16.97
N LYS A 105 13.59 35.99 18.08
CA LYS A 105 13.12 34.60 18.08
C LYS A 105 11.65 34.47 17.66
N SER A 106 10.83 35.52 17.79
CA SER A 106 9.43 35.50 17.39
C SER A 106 9.30 35.48 15.86
N LEU A 107 10.12 36.28 15.17
CA LEU A 107 10.18 36.25 13.71
C LEU A 107 10.70 34.89 13.17
N ILE A 108 11.65 34.28 13.86
CA ILE A 108 12.13 32.94 13.52
C ILE A 108 11.06 31.87 13.76
N GLN A 109 10.29 31.99 14.85
CA GLN A 109 9.17 31.08 15.12
C GLN A 109 8.12 31.16 14.00
N ASN A 110 7.79 32.35 13.50
CA ASN A 110 6.86 32.48 12.37
C ASN A 110 7.35 31.72 11.13
N ASP A 111 8.65 31.77 10.81
CA ASP A 111 9.21 31.02 9.67
C ASP A 111 9.21 29.51 9.92
N VAL A 112 9.51 29.08 11.15
CA VAL A 112 9.41 27.69 11.59
C VAL A 112 7.98 27.18 11.41
N ASP A 113 6.98 27.95 11.81
CA ASP A 113 5.57 27.58 11.65
C ASP A 113 5.16 27.45 10.18
N GLN A 114 5.72 28.28 9.27
CA GLN A 114 5.49 28.13 7.83
C GLN A 114 6.14 26.86 7.27
N LEU A 115 7.36 26.53 7.71
CA LEU A 115 8.03 25.29 7.32
C LEU A 115 7.27 24.05 7.81
N VAL A 116 6.74 24.09 9.03
CA VAL A 116 5.90 23.02 9.58
C VAL A 116 4.61 22.86 8.75
N LYS A 117 3.97 23.96 8.35
CA LYS A 117 2.81 23.93 7.44
C LYS A 117 3.15 23.35 6.07
N LEU A 118 4.31 23.69 5.51
CA LEU A 118 4.77 23.15 4.24
C LEU A 118 4.99 21.63 4.33
N ILE A 119 5.62 21.15 5.40
CA ILE A 119 5.82 19.71 5.65
C ILE A 119 4.47 19.00 5.80
N LYS A 120 3.53 19.61 6.53
CA LYS A 120 2.16 19.09 6.69
C LYS A 120 1.45 18.97 5.34
N GLY A 121 1.54 19.99 4.49
CA GLY A 121 1.00 19.98 3.14
C GLY A 121 1.63 18.89 2.28
N ALA A 122 2.97 18.80 2.24
CA ALA A 122 3.69 17.79 1.46
C ALA A 122 3.30 16.35 1.84
N ALA A 123 3.11 16.06 3.13
CA ALA A 123 2.66 14.74 3.59
C ALA A 123 1.20 14.45 3.21
N ALA A 124 0.32 15.47 3.19
CA ALA A 124 -1.08 15.32 2.82
C ALA A 124 -1.29 15.19 1.30
N ASP A 125 -0.54 15.96 0.52
CA ASP A 125 -0.67 16.09 -0.94
C ASP A 125 -0.03 14.92 -1.70
N ALA A 126 0.75 14.06 -1.02
CA ALA A 126 1.43 12.88 -1.57
C ALA A 126 0.48 11.75 -1.99
N SER A 127 -0.55 12.09 -2.76
CA SER A 127 -1.58 11.17 -3.23
C SER A 127 -1.42 10.86 -4.72
N PHE A 128 -1.58 9.59 -5.08
CA PHE A 128 -1.64 9.11 -6.45
C PHE A 128 -2.88 8.24 -6.61
N ASN A 129 -3.78 8.61 -7.52
CA ASN A 129 -5.08 7.96 -7.70
C ASN A 129 -5.91 7.84 -6.38
N GLY A 130 -5.81 8.85 -5.52
CA GLY A 130 -6.48 8.88 -4.22
C GLY A 130 -5.80 8.08 -3.11
N ASP A 131 -4.73 7.35 -3.41
CA ASP A 131 -3.95 6.61 -2.41
C ASP A 131 -2.70 7.39 -1.97
N ASN A 132 -2.43 7.43 -0.66
CA ASN A 132 -1.28 8.12 -0.08
C ASN A 132 -0.55 7.19 0.89
N LEU A 133 0.67 6.77 0.51
CA LEU A 133 1.49 5.84 1.30
C LEU A 133 2.15 6.49 2.53
N LEU A 134 2.10 7.83 2.63
CA LEU A 134 2.61 8.61 3.77
C LEU A 134 1.57 8.82 4.87
N ARG A 135 0.37 8.25 4.71
CA ARG A 135 -0.74 8.38 5.65
C ARG A 135 -1.26 7.00 6.04
N VAL A 136 -1.52 6.83 7.34
CA VAL A 136 -2.27 5.70 7.89
C VAL A 136 -3.57 6.22 8.50
N THR A 137 -4.68 5.62 8.15
CA THR A 137 -5.98 5.85 8.78
C THR A 137 -6.09 4.99 10.03
N TYR A 138 -6.47 5.60 11.14
CA TYR A 138 -6.66 4.93 12.41
C TYR A 138 -8.15 4.88 12.77
N SER A 139 -8.56 3.83 13.47
CA SER A 139 -9.85 3.74 14.15
C SER A 139 -9.92 4.68 15.34
N ASN A 140 -11.11 4.78 15.96
CA ASN A 140 -11.26 5.54 17.19
C ASN A 140 -10.57 4.87 18.40
N ASP A 141 -10.35 3.57 18.30
CA ASP A 141 -9.48 2.81 19.21
C ASP A 141 -7.99 2.85 18.80
N GLY A 142 -7.68 3.63 17.75
CA GLY A 142 -6.45 3.71 16.93
C GLY A 142 -5.73 2.43 16.57
N THR A 143 -6.49 1.36 16.41
CA THR A 143 -6.10 0.32 15.47
C THR A 143 -5.90 0.93 14.07
N ALA A 144 -4.72 0.73 13.48
CA ALA A 144 -4.43 1.14 12.12
C ALA A 144 -5.30 0.35 11.11
N LYS A 145 -6.14 1.03 10.32
CA LYS A 145 -7.09 0.42 9.39
C LYS A 145 -6.50 0.05 8.03
N ASP A 146 -5.54 0.84 7.55
CA ASP A 146 -5.01 0.75 6.18
C ASP A 146 -3.47 0.58 6.16
N LYS A 147 -2.91 0.07 7.27
CA LYS A 147 -1.46 -0.05 7.44
C LYS A 147 -0.80 -0.92 6.37
N ASN A 148 -1.45 -2.01 5.98
CA ASN A 148 -0.90 -2.97 5.03
C ASN A 148 -1.31 -2.62 3.60
N VAL A 149 -0.35 -2.64 2.68
CA VAL A 149 -0.55 -2.42 1.25
C VAL A 149 0.00 -3.62 0.49
N SER A 150 -0.75 -4.10 -0.49
CA SER A 150 -0.40 -5.22 -1.35
C SER A 150 -0.46 -4.79 -2.81
N ILE A 151 0.65 -4.92 -3.53
CA ILE A 151 0.71 -4.70 -4.99
C ILE A 151 0.82 -6.07 -5.66
N LEU A 152 -0.02 -6.36 -6.64
CA LEU A 152 0.09 -7.61 -7.39
C LEU A 152 1.42 -7.65 -8.15
N ALA A 153 2.20 -8.72 -7.93
CA ALA A 153 3.61 -8.80 -8.33
C ALA A 153 3.90 -9.89 -9.36
N SER A 154 3.19 -11.01 -9.28
CA SER A 154 3.29 -12.08 -10.29
C SER A 154 2.06 -12.99 -10.21
N LEU A 155 1.88 -13.78 -11.26
CA LEU A 155 1.01 -14.95 -11.25
C LEU A 155 1.91 -16.18 -11.35
N SER A 156 1.74 -17.13 -10.44
CA SER A 156 2.31 -18.47 -10.56
C SER A 156 1.21 -19.43 -10.98
N ARG A 157 1.53 -20.38 -11.86
CA ARG A 157 0.60 -21.46 -12.20
C ARG A 157 1.09 -22.75 -11.58
N SER A 158 0.28 -23.33 -10.70
CA SER A 158 0.53 -24.64 -10.09
C SER A 158 -0.67 -25.55 -10.37
N ASP A 159 -0.41 -26.73 -10.96
CA ASP A 159 -1.39 -27.78 -11.34
C ASP A 159 -2.88 -27.38 -11.37
N GLY A 160 -3.26 -26.56 -12.37
CA GLY A 160 -4.64 -26.14 -12.62
C GLY A 160 -5.13 -24.90 -11.87
N SER A 161 -4.37 -24.38 -10.89
CA SER A 161 -4.62 -23.11 -10.19
C SER A 161 -3.69 -21.99 -10.68
N VAL A 162 -4.21 -20.77 -10.65
CA VAL A 162 -3.46 -19.54 -10.90
C VAL A 162 -3.41 -18.78 -9.59
N ASP A 163 -2.24 -18.75 -8.96
CA ASP A 163 -2.03 -18.16 -7.65
C ASP A 163 -1.36 -16.79 -7.80
N PRO A 164 -2.02 -15.69 -7.39
CA PRO A 164 -1.42 -14.37 -7.40
C PRO A 164 -0.40 -14.23 -6.25
N SER A 165 0.75 -13.64 -6.55
CA SER A 165 1.73 -13.22 -5.55
C SER A 165 1.70 -11.71 -5.40
N TYR A 166 1.89 -11.22 -4.17
CA TYR A 166 1.85 -9.80 -3.84
C TYR A 166 3.18 -9.31 -3.28
N ILE A 167 3.53 -8.07 -3.58
CA ILE A 167 4.50 -7.28 -2.84
C ILE A 167 3.76 -6.64 -1.69
N GLU A 168 3.99 -7.16 -0.48
CA GLU A 168 3.39 -6.65 0.75
C GLU A 168 4.36 -5.72 1.48
N PHE A 169 3.82 -4.61 1.98
CA PHE A 169 4.55 -3.66 2.82
C PHE A 169 3.59 -2.83 3.66
N GLN A 170 4.16 -2.09 4.61
CA GLN A 170 3.41 -1.19 5.46
C GLN A 170 3.58 0.26 5.00
N ARG A 171 2.49 1.04 5.05
CA ARG A 171 2.53 2.49 4.87
C ARG A 171 3.45 3.13 5.89
N GLN A 172 4.11 4.21 5.49
CA GLN A 172 5.05 4.94 6.34
C GLN A 172 4.42 6.27 6.75
N ASP A 173 3.69 6.30 7.86
CA ASP A 173 2.99 7.53 8.28
C ASP A 173 4.01 8.65 8.54
N MET A 174 3.88 9.79 7.85
CA MET A 174 4.72 10.99 8.01
C MET A 174 3.89 12.24 8.30
N ARG A 175 2.63 12.08 8.73
CA ARG A 175 1.79 13.24 9.04
C ARG A 175 2.29 14.01 10.26
N VAL A 176 1.97 15.30 10.25
CA VAL A 176 2.30 16.29 11.29
C VAL A 176 1.16 16.44 12.31
N GLU A 177 0.11 15.63 12.19
CA GLU A 177 -1.02 15.67 13.12
C GLU A 177 -0.81 14.66 14.24
N SER A 178 -0.89 15.13 15.49
CA SER A 178 -0.91 14.27 16.67
C SER A 178 -2.28 13.60 16.78
N ILE A 179 -2.29 12.28 16.90
CA ILE A 179 -3.48 11.48 17.17
C ILE A 179 -3.33 11.01 18.63
N VAL A 180 -4.12 11.59 19.54
CA VAL A 180 -3.91 11.43 20.99
C VAL A 180 -4.71 10.27 21.58
N GLY A 181 -3.96 9.26 22.03
CA GLY A 181 -4.26 8.23 23.04
C GLY A 181 -5.47 8.37 23.98
N LYS A 182 -6.54 7.58 23.77
CA LYS A 182 -7.46 6.88 24.73
C LYS A 182 -6.93 6.83 26.17
N ALA A 183 -7.70 7.40 27.09
CA ALA A 183 -7.75 6.95 28.47
C ALA A 183 -8.63 5.69 28.56
N THR A 184 -8.07 4.57 29.01
CA THR A 184 -8.82 3.34 29.30
C THR A 184 -9.21 3.34 30.77
N ILE A 185 -10.50 3.49 31.07
CA ILE A 185 -11.01 3.26 32.43
C ILE A 185 -11.15 1.74 32.59
N GLU A 186 -10.35 1.12 33.47
CA GLU A 186 -10.46 -0.29 33.81
C GLU A 186 -10.88 -0.40 35.28
N GLN A 187 -12.13 -0.79 35.51
CA GLN A 187 -12.69 -0.99 36.84
C GLN A 187 -12.28 -2.38 37.33
N GLN A 188 -11.39 -2.45 38.33
CA GLN A 188 -10.95 -3.71 38.92
C GLN A 188 -11.78 -4.01 40.18
N VAL A 189 -12.14 -5.27 40.38
CA VAL A 189 -12.74 -5.76 41.63
C VAL A 189 -11.66 -6.60 42.31
N ASP A 190 -11.29 -6.27 43.55
CA ASP A 190 -10.28 -7.02 44.28
C ASP A 190 -10.87 -8.34 44.79
N SER A 191 -10.00 -9.28 45.11
CA SER A 191 -10.21 -10.56 45.78
C SER A 191 -10.96 -10.50 47.12
N THR A 192 -11.12 -9.32 47.73
CA THR A 192 -11.99 -9.07 48.90
C THR A 192 -13.44 -8.72 48.55
N ASN A 193 -13.78 -8.67 47.25
CA ASN A 193 -15.07 -8.24 46.74
C ASN A 193 -15.35 -6.72 46.91
N ASP A 194 -14.28 -5.95 47.17
CA ASP A 194 -14.29 -4.48 47.15
C ASP A 194 -14.09 -3.94 45.73
N LEU A 195 -14.85 -2.90 45.37
CA LEU A 195 -14.67 -2.18 44.10
C LEU A 195 -13.54 -1.15 44.24
N LYS A 196 -12.32 -1.57 43.90
CA LYS A 196 -11.19 -0.65 43.69
C LYS A 196 -11.33 0.01 42.33
N ALA A 197 -11.74 1.28 42.30
CA ALA A 197 -11.69 2.03 41.05
C ALA A 197 -10.22 2.26 40.67
N SER A 198 -9.85 1.90 39.45
CA SER A 198 -8.58 2.28 38.83
C SER A 198 -8.86 2.97 37.50
N VAL A 199 -8.05 3.95 37.14
CA VAL A 199 -8.09 4.57 35.81
C VAL A 199 -6.75 4.37 35.15
N GLY A 200 -6.72 3.61 34.06
CA GLY A 200 -5.56 3.54 33.19
C GLY A 200 -5.46 4.82 32.37
N ILE A 201 -4.67 5.79 32.84
CA ILE A 201 -4.31 6.97 32.05
C ILE A 201 -2.97 6.68 31.40
N LYS A 202 -2.99 6.09 30.20
CA LYS A 202 -1.76 5.83 29.47
C LYS A 202 -1.21 7.12 28.87
N LEU A 203 -0.23 7.69 29.56
CA LEU A 203 0.45 8.93 29.18
C LEU A 203 1.70 8.59 28.36
N GLY A 204 1.55 8.42 27.04
CA GLY A 204 2.67 8.27 26.11
C GLY A 204 3.24 6.84 25.99
N ALA A 205 4.18 6.70 25.04
CA ALA A 205 4.97 5.49 24.87
C ALA A 205 6.32 5.65 25.59
N PRO A 206 6.94 4.57 26.07
CA PRO A 206 8.32 4.64 26.55
C PRO A 206 9.24 5.20 25.44
N ASP A 207 10.17 6.10 25.80
CA ASP A 207 11.26 6.68 24.98
C ASP A 207 10.99 7.94 24.10
N THR A 208 9.83 8.59 24.22
CA THR A 208 9.55 9.87 23.53
C THR A 208 10.06 11.09 24.30
N THR A 209 10.77 12.01 23.65
CA THR A 209 11.21 13.29 24.25
C THR A 209 10.19 14.36 23.89
N PHE A 210 9.40 14.82 24.86
CA PHE A 210 8.40 15.87 24.65
C PHE A 210 8.99 17.28 24.91
N ILE A 211 8.36 18.30 24.33
CA ILE A 211 8.64 19.70 24.66
C ILE A 211 7.78 20.09 25.88
N ASP A 212 8.41 20.77 26.83
CA ASP A 212 7.85 21.16 28.13
C ASP A 212 6.71 22.18 28.00
N GLY A 213 5.63 22.02 28.77
CA GLY A 213 4.50 22.95 28.85
C GLY A 213 3.29 22.60 27.98
N GLN A 214 3.16 21.36 27.51
CA GLN A 214 2.10 20.95 26.58
C GLN A 214 0.80 20.57 27.27
N ASN A 215 -0.32 21.18 26.90
CA ASN A 215 -1.62 20.73 27.40
C ASN A 215 -1.88 19.26 26.98
N LEU A 216 -2.15 18.39 27.97
CA LEU A 216 -2.46 16.98 27.76
C LEU A 216 -3.73 16.75 26.92
N GLY A 217 -4.55 17.78 26.71
CA GLY A 217 -5.87 17.68 26.08
C GLY A 217 -6.89 16.96 26.97
N LEU A 218 -6.55 16.73 28.25
CA LEU A 218 -7.46 16.12 29.21
C LEU A 218 -8.60 17.09 29.48
N GLY A 219 -9.84 16.59 29.37
CA GLY A 219 -11.02 17.36 29.73
C GLY A 219 -11.30 17.30 31.23
N ALA A 220 -12.53 17.63 31.61
CA ALA A 220 -13.00 17.36 32.96
C ALA A 220 -13.20 15.85 33.17
N MET A 221 -12.69 15.34 34.28
CA MET A 221 -12.97 14.00 34.80
C MET A 221 -14.09 14.12 35.84
N THR A 222 -15.14 13.31 35.73
CA THR A 222 -16.11 13.15 36.83
C THR A 222 -15.89 11.80 37.53
N LEU A 223 -15.86 11.82 38.85
CA LEU A 223 -15.75 10.62 39.69
C LEU A 223 -16.96 10.57 40.60
N THR A 224 -17.69 9.46 40.61
CA THR A 224 -18.78 9.25 41.56
C THR A 224 -18.27 8.37 42.70
N VAL A 225 -18.04 8.97 43.85
CA VAL A 225 -17.64 8.26 45.07
C VAL A 225 -18.90 7.88 45.84
N THR A 226 -19.08 6.59 46.15
CA THR A 226 -20.15 6.16 47.06
C THR A 226 -19.57 6.04 48.47
N LYS A 227 -20.12 6.79 49.42
CA LYS A 227 -19.74 6.77 50.84
C LYS A 227 -20.31 5.56 51.57
N GLU A 228 -19.86 5.28 52.79
CA GLU A 228 -20.39 4.20 53.66
C GLU A 228 -21.89 4.26 53.86
N ASP A 229 -22.44 5.48 53.95
CA ASP A 229 -23.87 5.71 54.14
C ASP A 229 -24.69 5.46 52.86
N GLY A 230 -24.04 5.03 51.78
CA GLY A 230 -24.64 4.81 50.46
C GLY A 230 -24.89 6.10 49.67
N SER A 231 -24.54 7.27 50.21
CA SER A 231 -24.64 8.53 49.49
C SER A 231 -23.59 8.61 48.40
N LYS A 232 -23.94 9.24 47.28
CA LYS A 232 -23.05 9.43 46.13
C LYS A 232 -22.57 10.86 46.09
N VAL A 233 -21.27 11.03 45.92
CA VAL A 233 -20.60 12.32 45.74
C VAL A 233 -19.97 12.34 44.36
N ASP A 234 -20.45 13.24 43.50
CA ASP A 234 -19.83 13.49 42.21
C ASP A 234 -18.71 14.54 42.36
N VAL A 235 -17.50 14.14 42.02
CA VAL A 235 -16.29 14.95 42.05
C VAL A 235 -15.91 15.28 40.63
N SER A 236 -16.00 16.55 40.27
CA SER A 236 -15.52 17.04 38.98
C SER A 236 -14.09 17.56 39.13
N VAL A 237 -13.17 17.04 38.32
CA VAL A 237 -11.76 17.45 38.26
C VAL A 237 -11.50 18.01 36.88
N ASP A 238 -11.20 19.31 36.80
CA ASP A 238 -10.73 19.90 35.56
C ASP A 238 -9.23 19.61 35.37
N LEU A 239 -8.90 18.79 34.38
CA LEU A 239 -7.52 18.46 34.03
C LEU A 239 -7.03 19.25 32.80
N SER A 240 -7.83 20.18 32.28
CA SER A 240 -7.52 20.93 31.04
C SER A 240 -6.39 21.93 31.17
N ALA A 241 -5.98 22.28 32.38
CA ALA A 241 -4.83 23.14 32.65
C ALA A 241 -3.53 22.35 32.85
N GLN A 242 -3.57 21.01 32.88
CA GLN A 242 -2.38 20.22 33.15
C GLN A 242 -1.50 20.13 31.91
N THR A 243 -0.22 20.40 32.12
CA THR A 243 0.80 20.35 31.09
C THR A 243 1.69 19.11 31.25
N TYR A 244 2.05 18.44 30.14
CA TYR A 244 3.18 17.52 30.10
C TYR A 244 4.45 18.31 30.42
N ASP A 245 5.11 17.93 31.51
CA ASP A 245 6.47 18.33 31.84
C ASP A 245 7.45 17.32 31.22
N THR A 246 8.72 17.70 31.14
CA THR A 246 9.88 16.89 30.74
C THR A 246 10.03 15.53 31.40
N ASP A 247 9.36 15.33 32.54
CA ASP A 247 9.35 14.07 33.29
C ASP A 247 7.92 13.54 33.41
N LEU A 248 7.73 12.28 33.00
CA LEU A 248 6.49 11.53 33.17
C LEU A 248 6.06 11.53 34.63
N ALA A 249 7.01 11.38 35.57
CA ALA A 249 6.73 11.36 37.00
C ALA A 249 6.18 12.70 37.51
N THR A 250 6.67 13.82 36.99
CA THR A 250 6.15 15.17 37.34
C THR A 250 4.75 15.38 36.79
N THR A 251 4.49 14.96 35.55
CA THR A 251 3.16 15.04 34.94
C THR A 251 2.14 14.18 35.68
N GLN A 252 2.52 12.94 36.00
CA GLN A 252 1.73 12.03 36.83
C GLN A 252 1.49 12.62 38.23
N GLY A 253 2.51 13.23 38.84
CA GLY A 253 2.40 13.92 40.12
C GLY A 253 1.41 15.09 40.09
N ASN A 254 1.42 15.90 39.03
CA ASN A 254 0.51 17.03 38.87
C ASN A 254 -0.95 16.56 38.70
N ILE A 255 -1.19 15.53 37.89
CA ILE A 255 -2.53 14.93 37.73
C ILE A 255 -3.01 14.35 39.06
N ALA A 256 -2.19 13.55 39.75
CA ALA A 256 -2.56 12.97 41.04
C ALA A 256 -2.86 14.06 42.08
N THR A 257 -2.09 15.15 42.10
CA THR A 257 -2.30 16.30 43.00
C THR A 257 -3.62 17.01 42.70
N ALA A 258 -3.95 17.25 41.42
CA ALA A 258 -5.22 17.88 41.03
C ALA A 258 -6.44 17.03 41.42
N VAL A 259 -6.36 15.72 41.20
CA VAL A 259 -7.42 14.77 41.58
C VAL A 259 -7.58 14.69 43.10
N ASN A 260 -6.47 14.57 43.85
CA ASN A 260 -6.49 14.56 45.33
C ASN A 260 -7.07 15.84 45.92
N THR A 261 -6.74 16.99 45.33
CA THR A 261 -7.29 18.29 45.76
C THR A 261 -8.80 18.34 45.58
N ALA A 262 -9.31 17.85 44.45
CA ALA A 262 -10.74 17.81 44.15
C ALA A 262 -11.50 16.80 45.03
N LEU A 263 -10.92 15.62 45.30
CA LEU A 263 -11.48 14.62 46.21
C LEU A 263 -11.60 15.17 47.65
N THR A 264 -10.55 15.85 48.13
CA THR A 264 -10.55 16.49 49.45
C THR A 264 -11.60 17.61 49.54
N ALA A 265 -11.70 18.44 48.51
CA ALA A 265 -12.69 19.53 48.46
C ALA A 265 -14.13 19.03 48.45
N ALA A 266 -14.38 17.85 47.87
CA ALA A 266 -15.69 17.19 47.87
C ALA A 266 -15.98 16.40 49.16
N GLY A 267 -15.03 16.32 50.09
CA GLY A 267 -15.14 15.54 51.32
C GLY A 267 -15.30 14.04 51.05
N ALA A 268 -14.53 13.53 50.09
CA ALA A 268 -14.39 12.10 49.81
C ALA A 268 -13.09 11.59 50.44
N ASP A 269 -13.16 10.51 51.22
CA ASP A 269 -12.03 9.92 51.95
C ASP A 269 -11.19 8.99 51.06
N PHE A 270 -10.79 9.48 49.88
CA PHE A 270 -9.95 8.75 48.92
C PHE A 270 -8.70 9.54 48.57
N GLN A 271 -7.61 8.81 48.34
CA GLN A 271 -6.39 9.33 47.74
C GLN A 271 -6.09 8.60 46.44
N VAL A 272 -5.48 9.30 45.49
CA VAL A 272 -4.96 8.72 44.26
C VAL A 272 -3.45 8.82 44.17
N ALA A 273 -2.84 7.82 43.56
CA ALA A 273 -1.43 7.80 43.19
C ALA A 273 -1.24 7.01 41.88
N PHE A 274 -0.20 7.32 41.12
CA PHE A 274 0.17 6.52 39.95
C PHE A 274 1.01 5.30 40.38
N ASN A 275 0.67 4.13 39.85
CA ASN A 275 1.46 2.91 39.87
C ASN A 275 1.74 2.49 38.42
N GLY A 276 2.92 2.81 37.91
CA GLY A 276 3.21 2.72 36.48
C GLY A 276 2.31 3.66 35.68
N ASP A 277 1.50 3.11 34.77
CA ASP A 277 0.56 3.87 33.91
C ASP A 277 -0.86 3.99 34.51
N THR A 278 -1.09 3.41 35.70
CA THR A 278 -2.42 3.32 36.30
C THR A 278 -2.54 4.32 37.43
N LEU A 279 -3.55 5.19 37.38
CA LEU A 279 -3.97 6.01 38.51
C LEU A 279 -4.84 5.14 39.42
N GLU A 280 -4.28 4.73 40.56
CA GLU A 280 -4.91 3.87 41.55
C GLU A 280 -5.54 4.70 42.66
N PHE A 281 -6.73 4.30 43.11
CA PHE A 281 -7.46 4.91 44.21
C PHE A 281 -7.26 4.07 45.47
N THR A 282 -6.85 4.72 46.55
CA THR A 282 -6.66 4.13 47.88
C THR A 282 -7.63 4.80 48.84
N ASP A 283 -8.39 3.97 49.56
CA ASP A 283 -9.23 4.39 50.65
C ASP A 283 -8.39 4.95 51.81
N GLN A 284 -8.84 6.04 52.43
CA GLN A 284 -8.21 6.66 53.59
C GLN A 284 -9.03 6.52 54.87
N ASP A 285 -10.19 5.83 54.82
CA ASP A 285 -10.98 5.61 56.02
C ASP A 285 -10.25 4.68 57.03
N VAL A 286 -10.48 4.95 58.31
CA VAL A 286 -9.70 4.41 59.45
C VAL A 286 -10.39 3.16 60.05
N ASN A 287 -11.63 2.90 59.66
CA ASN A 287 -12.47 1.76 60.00
C ASN A 287 -12.22 0.61 59.00
N THR A 288 -11.92 -0.58 59.52
CA THR A 288 -11.38 -1.72 58.76
C THR A 288 -12.47 -2.51 58.01
N ASP A 289 -13.60 -1.87 57.68
CA ASP A 289 -14.85 -2.57 57.37
C ASP A 289 -15.05 -2.82 55.86
N GLY A 290 -14.07 -2.43 55.02
CA GLY A 290 -13.81 -3.00 53.70
C GLY A 290 -15.06 -3.21 52.84
N ASN A 291 -15.86 -2.16 52.67
CA ASN A 291 -17.01 -2.22 51.77
C ASN A 291 -17.28 -0.85 51.16
N PHE A 292 -16.34 -0.39 50.33
CA PHE A 292 -16.43 0.90 49.66
C PHE A 292 -16.31 0.74 48.15
N THR A 293 -17.12 1.53 47.44
CA THR A 293 -17.19 1.46 45.98
C THR A 293 -17.00 2.86 45.40
N ALA A 294 -15.86 3.08 44.73
CA ALA A 294 -15.68 4.23 43.86
C ALA A 294 -16.12 3.83 42.44
N GLN A 295 -16.94 4.65 41.79
CA GLN A 295 -17.33 4.47 40.40
C GLN A 295 -16.87 5.68 39.60
N ILE A 296 -15.95 5.46 38.67
CA ILE A 296 -15.44 6.55 37.81
C ILE A 296 -16.30 6.56 36.55
N SER A 297 -17.00 7.66 36.31
CA SER A 297 -17.90 7.81 35.18
C SER A 297 -17.63 9.14 34.49
N GLY A 298 -17.17 9.07 33.24
CA GLY A 298 -16.96 10.27 32.42
C GLY A 298 -15.58 10.92 32.54
N LEU A 299 -14.49 10.13 32.56
CA LEU A 299 -13.21 10.66 32.09
C LEU A 299 -13.31 10.84 30.57
N TRP A 300 -13.81 12.00 30.15
CA TRP A 300 -13.80 12.40 28.75
C TRP A 300 -12.47 13.10 28.49
N VAL A 301 -11.55 12.42 27.81
CA VAL A 301 -10.52 13.13 27.05
C VAL A 301 -11.28 13.89 25.97
N GLY A 302 -11.17 15.23 25.95
CA GLY A 302 -11.90 16.10 25.03
C GLY A 302 -11.54 15.91 23.54
N SER A 303 -10.78 14.88 23.20
CA SER A 303 -10.34 14.57 21.85
C SER A 303 -10.00 13.08 21.71
N LYS A 304 -10.88 12.35 21.03
CA LYS A 304 -10.59 11.32 20.00
C LYS A 304 -9.14 11.40 19.49
N GLU A 305 -8.26 10.39 19.41
CA GLU A 305 -8.32 8.92 19.37
C GLU A 305 -6.92 8.33 19.69
N SER A 306 -6.82 7.09 20.22
CA SER A 306 -5.53 6.41 20.55
C SER A 306 -4.93 5.58 19.46
N ASP A 307 -3.86 6.06 18.84
CA ASP A 307 -2.59 5.36 18.68
C ASP A 307 -1.81 6.09 17.59
N ALA A 308 -0.49 6.11 17.77
CA ALA A 308 0.49 6.68 16.87
C ALA A 308 0.32 8.19 16.65
N PHE A 309 1.07 8.98 17.42
CA PHE A 309 1.59 10.25 16.95
C PHE A 309 1.93 10.10 15.46
N GLY A 310 1.29 10.90 14.60
CA GLY A 310 1.66 10.96 13.18
C GLY A 310 3.18 11.03 13.08
N GLY A 311 3.77 10.46 12.03
CA GLY A 311 5.22 10.22 12.02
C GLY A 311 6.11 11.42 12.30
N LEU A 312 5.56 12.62 12.16
CA LEU A 312 6.16 13.92 12.41
C LEU A 312 5.27 14.84 13.26
N ALA A 313 4.37 14.29 14.08
CA ALA A 313 3.39 15.05 14.87
C ALA A 313 4.05 16.09 15.81
N ASP A 314 5.23 15.77 16.33
CA ASP A 314 5.97 16.64 17.24
C ASP A 314 6.50 17.91 16.55
N LEU A 315 6.40 18.04 15.22
CA LEU A 315 6.72 19.29 14.52
C LEU A 315 5.86 20.47 14.94
N THR A 316 4.60 20.22 15.32
CA THR A 316 3.70 21.27 15.83
C THR A 316 4.15 21.85 17.16
N GLN A 317 5.12 21.20 17.82
CA GLN A 317 5.53 21.50 19.17
C GLN A 317 6.80 22.36 19.24
N ILE A 318 7.43 22.64 18.08
CA ILE A 318 8.70 23.36 18.03
C ILE A 318 8.53 24.77 18.57
N ASP A 319 9.22 25.07 19.68
CA ASP A 319 9.31 26.39 20.28
C ASP A 319 10.77 26.85 20.28
N VAL A 320 11.07 27.87 19.48
CA VAL A 320 12.39 28.50 19.39
C VAL A 320 12.56 29.60 20.45
N VAL A 321 11.47 30.16 20.95
CA VAL A 321 11.46 31.27 21.91
C VAL A 321 11.88 30.78 23.29
N ASN A 322 11.21 29.76 23.81
CA ASN A 322 11.38 29.30 25.20
C ASN A 322 12.19 28.00 25.31
N ASN A 323 12.17 27.12 24.30
CA ASN A 323 12.69 25.75 24.40
C ASN A 323 13.56 25.31 23.20
N SER A 324 14.38 26.22 22.64
CA SER A 324 15.14 25.98 21.40
C SER A 324 16.11 24.78 21.43
N LYS A 325 16.61 24.36 22.60
CA LYS A 325 17.46 23.15 22.74
C LYS A 325 16.65 21.87 22.58
N LYS A 326 15.50 21.76 23.28
CA LYS A 326 14.58 20.62 23.18
C LYS A 326 13.97 20.51 21.79
N SER A 327 13.61 21.65 21.20
CA SER A 327 13.17 21.75 19.81
C SER A 327 14.17 21.14 18.82
N LEU A 328 15.47 21.34 19.05
CA LEU A 328 16.51 20.75 18.21
C LEU A 328 16.62 19.23 18.39
N GLU A 329 16.47 18.72 19.62
CA GLU A 329 16.43 17.28 19.91
C GLU A 329 15.23 16.60 19.24
N VAL A 330 14.04 17.19 19.34
CA VAL A 330 12.84 16.73 18.64
C VAL A 330 13.07 16.71 17.13
N ILE A 331 13.55 17.82 16.54
CA ILE A 331 13.81 17.87 15.09
C ILE A 331 14.80 16.78 14.65
N ASN A 332 15.83 16.47 15.45
CA ASN A 332 16.76 15.39 15.12
C ASN A 332 16.06 14.02 15.13
N LYS A 333 15.27 13.71 16.16
CA LYS A 333 14.48 12.46 16.21
C LYS A 333 13.51 12.34 15.04
N LEU A 334 12.84 13.44 14.69
CA LEU A 334 11.90 13.49 13.56
C LEU A 334 12.62 13.36 12.22
N LEU A 335 13.81 13.94 12.08
CA LEU A 335 14.64 13.79 10.90
C LEU A 335 15.10 12.33 10.73
N ASP A 336 15.56 11.68 11.80
CA ASP A 336 15.94 10.26 11.77
C ASP A 336 14.75 9.36 11.43
N SER A 337 13.58 9.62 12.02
CA SER A 337 12.31 8.95 11.70
C SER A 337 11.93 9.14 10.23
N ALA A 338 11.99 10.37 9.71
CA ALA A 338 11.69 10.69 8.32
C ALA A 338 12.64 10.02 7.35
N ILE A 339 13.95 10.01 7.65
CA ILE A 339 14.97 9.32 6.85
C ILE A 339 14.73 7.82 6.85
N GLY A 340 14.44 7.22 8.01
CA GLY A 340 14.10 5.80 8.12
C GLY A 340 12.89 5.43 7.26
N LYS A 341 11.81 6.20 7.34
CA LYS A 341 10.58 6.02 6.55
C LYS A 341 10.81 6.22 5.05
N ALA A 342 11.55 7.26 4.67
CA ALA A 342 11.94 7.51 3.28
C ALA A 342 12.82 6.38 2.71
N SER A 343 13.72 5.81 3.53
CA SER A 343 14.56 4.68 3.15
C SER A 343 13.71 3.43 2.88
N VAL A 344 12.72 3.14 3.72
CA VAL A 344 11.77 2.04 3.49
C VAL A 344 11.01 2.24 2.19
N ILE A 345 10.48 3.44 1.92
CA ILE A 345 9.79 3.75 0.65
C ILE A 345 10.73 3.57 -0.55
N GLY A 346 11.97 4.06 -0.47
CA GLY A 346 12.95 3.88 -1.55
C GLY A 346 13.29 2.40 -1.80
N SER A 347 13.32 1.56 -0.76
CA SER A 347 13.51 0.12 -0.92
C SER A 347 12.30 -0.55 -1.61
N ILE A 348 11.08 -0.09 -1.32
CA ILE A 348 9.85 -0.57 -1.95
C ILE A 348 9.79 -0.14 -3.42
N GLU A 349 10.09 1.12 -3.72
CA GLU A 349 10.20 1.66 -5.08
C GLU A 349 11.14 0.80 -5.93
N ASN A 350 12.34 0.50 -5.41
CA ASN A 350 13.31 -0.35 -6.09
C ASN A 350 12.78 -1.78 -6.27
N ARG A 351 12.15 -2.37 -5.25
CA ARG A 351 11.57 -3.72 -5.31
C ARG A 351 10.47 -3.82 -6.38
N VAL A 352 9.57 -2.83 -6.45
CA VAL A 352 8.52 -2.75 -7.48
C VAL A 352 9.13 -2.58 -8.87
N SER A 353 10.14 -1.72 -9.01
CA SER A 353 10.86 -1.51 -10.28
C SER A 353 11.53 -2.79 -10.79
N VAL A 354 12.29 -3.48 -9.93
CA VAL A 354 12.94 -4.77 -10.27
C VAL A 354 11.91 -5.83 -10.66
N GLN A 355 10.77 -5.88 -9.96
CA GLN A 355 9.70 -6.82 -10.30
C GLN A 355 9.07 -6.49 -11.65
N ASN A 356 8.83 -5.21 -11.95
CA ASN A 356 8.31 -4.77 -13.24
C ASN A 356 9.24 -5.17 -14.39
N ASP A 357 10.55 -4.95 -14.22
CA ASP A 357 11.57 -5.36 -15.19
C ASP A 357 11.60 -6.89 -15.39
N PHE A 358 11.47 -7.65 -14.29
CA PHE A 358 11.39 -9.10 -14.35
C PHE A 358 10.17 -9.58 -15.13
N VAL A 359 8.98 -9.04 -14.84
CA VAL A 359 7.73 -9.38 -15.54
C VAL A 359 7.80 -8.98 -17.01
N SER A 360 8.41 -7.84 -17.35
CA SER A 360 8.63 -7.42 -18.74
C SER A 360 9.53 -8.41 -19.48
N LYS A 361 10.68 -8.78 -18.90
CA LYS A 361 11.61 -9.75 -19.50
C LYS A 361 11.00 -11.15 -19.63
N LEU A 362 10.22 -11.58 -18.64
CA LEU A 362 9.49 -12.85 -18.69
C LEU A 362 8.47 -12.85 -19.83
N THR A 363 7.69 -11.77 -19.95
CA THR A 363 6.71 -11.59 -21.03
C THR A 363 7.37 -11.61 -22.40
N ASP A 364 8.51 -10.93 -22.57
CA ASP A 364 9.27 -10.93 -23.82
C ASP A 364 9.82 -12.32 -24.17
N SER A 365 10.33 -13.06 -23.17
CA SER A 365 10.80 -14.42 -23.37
C SER A 365 9.65 -15.37 -23.74
N MET A 366 8.48 -15.22 -23.12
CA MET A 366 7.28 -15.99 -23.47
C MET A 366 6.77 -15.66 -24.87
N ASN A 367 6.74 -14.38 -25.26
CA ASN A 367 6.38 -13.97 -26.62
C ASN A 367 7.32 -14.58 -27.67
N LYS A 368 8.64 -14.58 -27.41
CA LYS A 368 9.62 -15.26 -28.28
C LYS A 368 9.40 -16.77 -28.34
N GLY A 369 9.10 -17.39 -27.21
CA GLY A 369 8.77 -18.82 -27.14
C GLY A 369 7.50 -19.17 -27.93
N ILE A 370 6.43 -18.38 -27.77
CA ILE A 370 5.18 -18.51 -28.55
C ILE A 370 5.47 -18.35 -30.04
N GLY A 371 6.26 -17.34 -30.42
CA GLY A 371 6.60 -17.09 -31.81
C GLY A 371 7.38 -18.23 -32.45
N ALA A 372 8.35 -18.81 -31.74
CA ALA A 372 9.06 -20.00 -32.22
C ALA A 372 8.12 -21.20 -32.46
N LEU A 373 7.07 -21.34 -31.66
CA LEU A 373 6.09 -22.43 -31.77
C LEU A 373 5.07 -22.19 -32.89
N VAL A 374 4.70 -20.94 -33.18
CA VAL A 374 3.49 -20.65 -33.97
C VAL A 374 3.70 -19.66 -35.12
N ASP A 375 4.75 -18.84 -35.12
CA ASP A 375 4.98 -17.89 -36.21
C ASP A 375 5.49 -18.59 -37.47
N ALA A 376 5.08 -18.09 -38.63
CA ALA A 376 5.56 -18.51 -39.93
C ALA A 376 6.74 -17.65 -40.38
N ASP A 377 7.72 -18.26 -41.07
CA ASP A 377 8.77 -17.51 -41.75
C ASP A 377 8.22 -16.92 -43.05
N MET A 378 8.02 -15.59 -43.06
CA MET A 378 7.46 -14.88 -44.20
C MET A 378 8.32 -14.95 -45.46
N ASN A 379 9.64 -15.15 -45.34
CA ASN A 379 10.53 -15.30 -46.50
C ASN A 379 10.32 -16.65 -47.17
N GLU A 380 10.19 -17.71 -46.37
CA GLU A 380 9.91 -19.06 -46.87
C GLU A 380 8.51 -19.14 -47.45
N GLU A 381 7.49 -18.66 -46.74
CA GLU A 381 6.10 -18.70 -47.20
C GLU A 381 5.88 -17.82 -48.45
N SER A 382 6.54 -16.66 -48.55
CA SER A 382 6.49 -15.83 -49.77
C SER A 382 7.11 -16.53 -50.97
N SER A 383 8.26 -17.18 -50.77
CA SER A 383 8.94 -17.96 -51.81
C SER A 383 8.08 -19.16 -52.25
N ARG A 384 7.44 -19.82 -51.28
CA ARG A 384 6.52 -20.93 -51.49
C ARG A 384 5.26 -20.49 -52.23
N LEU A 385 4.69 -19.32 -51.88
CA LEU A 385 3.52 -18.75 -52.56
C LEU A 385 3.80 -18.54 -54.04
N GLN A 386 4.94 -17.93 -54.37
CA GLN A 386 5.35 -17.71 -55.75
C GLN A 386 5.53 -19.03 -56.50
N ALA A 387 6.20 -20.01 -55.87
CA ALA A 387 6.37 -21.34 -56.46
C ALA A 387 5.01 -22.03 -56.73
N LEU A 388 4.07 -21.95 -55.78
CA LEU A 388 2.72 -22.53 -55.90
C LEU A 388 1.89 -21.82 -56.98
N GLN A 389 2.00 -20.50 -57.12
CA GLN A 389 1.35 -19.76 -58.19
C GLN A 389 1.86 -20.20 -59.57
N VAL A 390 3.17 -20.39 -59.72
CA VAL A 390 3.77 -20.91 -60.97
C VAL A 390 3.32 -22.36 -61.21
N GLN A 391 3.32 -23.21 -60.18
CA GLN A 391 2.82 -24.59 -60.28
C GLN A 391 1.34 -24.64 -60.67
N GLN A 392 0.51 -23.73 -60.16
CA GLN A 392 -0.91 -23.65 -60.51
C GLN A 392 -1.08 -23.30 -62.00
N GLN A 393 -0.33 -22.31 -62.49
CA GLN A 393 -0.32 -21.95 -63.91
C GLN A 393 0.12 -23.14 -64.79
N LEU A 394 1.20 -23.83 -64.41
CA LEU A 394 1.68 -25.03 -65.11
C LEU A 394 0.67 -26.18 -65.06
N ALA A 395 -0.02 -26.38 -63.95
CA ALA A 395 -1.05 -27.41 -63.80
C ALA A 395 -2.30 -27.11 -64.64
N ILE A 396 -2.69 -25.84 -64.78
CA ILE A 396 -3.76 -25.40 -65.69
C ILE A 396 -3.35 -25.65 -67.14
N GLN A 397 -2.10 -25.32 -67.51
CA GLN A 397 -1.56 -25.60 -68.84
C GLN A 397 -1.51 -27.11 -69.13
N ALA A 398 -1.02 -27.91 -68.18
CA ALA A 398 -0.96 -29.37 -68.30
C ALA A 398 -2.36 -30.00 -68.41
N LEU A 399 -3.36 -29.48 -67.68
CA LEU A 399 -4.76 -29.89 -67.79
C LEU A 399 -5.34 -29.53 -69.17
N SER A 400 -5.03 -28.34 -69.69
CA SER A 400 -5.43 -27.90 -71.03
C SER A 400 -4.85 -28.83 -72.11
N ILE A 401 -3.54 -29.14 -72.02
CA ILE A 401 -2.86 -30.08 -72.92
C ILE A 401 -3.45 -31.49 -72.81
N ALA A 402 -3.70 -31.97 -71.58
CA ALA A 402 -4.32 -33.27 -71.35
C ALA A 402 -5.74 -33.37 -71.92
N ASN A 403 -6.51 -32.27 -71.92
CA ASN A 403 -7.84 -32.18 -72.53
C ASN A 403 -7.81 -32.13 -74.07
N GLN A 404 -6.69 -31.71 -74.68
CA GLN A 404 -6.51 -31.71 -76.14
C GLN A 404 -6.10 -33.09 -76.70
N GLY A 405 -5.51 -33.96 -75.87
CA GLY A 405 -5.08 -35.32 -76.28
C GLY A 405 -6.15 -36.16 -76.99
N PRO A 406 -7.40 -36.25 -76.49
CA PRO A 406 -8.50 -36.96 -77.16
C PRO A 406 -8.93 -36.35 -78.51
N GLN A 407 -8.70 -35.04 -78.73
CA GLN A 407 -9.07 -34.38 -79.99
C GLN A 407 -8.18 -34.80 -81.16
N ASN A 408 -6.91 -35.11 -80.88
CA ASN A 408 -5.97 -35.68 -81.86
C ASN A 408 -6.33 -37.12 -82.27
N ILE A 409 -7.15 -37.81 -81.49
CA ILE A 409 -7.68 -39.14 -81.84
C ILE A 409 -8.93 -38.99 -82.70
N LEU A 410 -9.78 -38.00 -82.42
CA LEU A 410 -10.93 -37.67 -83.26
C LEU A 410 -10.53 -37.24 -84.68
N SER A 411 -9.37 -36.58 -84.86
CA SER A 411 -8.86 -36.22 -86.19
C SER A 411 -8.40 -37.43 -87.02
N LEU A 412 -8.11 -38.57 -86.41
CA LEU A 412 -7.79 -39.83 -87.12
C LEU A 412 -9.04 -40.55 -87.66
N PHE A 413 -10.22 -40.16 -87.19
CA PHE A 413 -11.51 -40.71 -87.63
C PHE A 413 -12.31 -39.73 -88.51
N ARG A 414 -11.68 -38.66 -89.01
CA ARG A 414 -12.25 -37.73 -90.00
C ARG A 414 -11.70 -37.96 -91.38
#